data_AF-A0A1V2W3B5-F1
#
_entry.id   AF-A0A1V2W3B5-F1
#
_cell.length_a   1.000
_cell.length_b   1.000
_cell.length_c   1.000
_cell.angle_alpha   90.00
_cell.angle_beta   90.00
_cell.angle_gamma   90.00
#
_symmetry.space_group_name_H-M   'P 1'
#
loop_
_entity.id
_entity.type
_entity.pdbx_description
1 polymer ?
#
loop_
_entity_poly.entity_id
_entity_poly.type
_entity_poly.pdbx_seq_one_letter_code
_entity_poly.pdbx_strand_id
1 'polypeptide(L)' 'MPRMVERKCERCGLPFRARAADVKRGWGRFCSKSCKAGAQAGHQERQDSDTPTFSNAHQFSNYDHDCNKDQ' A
#
# COMPACT_ATOMS: atom_id res chain seq x y z
N MET A 1 -27.71 -1.34 -4.09
CA MET A 1 -27.46 -1.89 -2.74
C MET A 1 -26.29 -2.87 -2.81
N PRO A 2 -25.20 -2.70 -2.03
CA PRO A 2 -24.10 -3.67 -2.04
C PRO A 2 -24.60 -5.00 -1.43
N ARG A 3 -24.69 -6.04 -2.25
CA ARG A 3 -24.98 -7.39 -1.76
C ARG A 3 -23.76 -7.87 -0.96
N MET A 4 -23.94 -8.10 0.33
CA MET A 4 -22.92 -8.69 1.20
C MET A 4 -23.09 -10.21 1.21
N VAL A 5 -21.97 -10.92 1.21
CA VAL A 5 -21.89 -12.39 1.22
C VAL A 5 -21.03 -12.79 2.41
N GLU A 6 -21.49 -13.79 3.16
CA GLU A 6 -20.71 -14.37 4.24
C GLU A 6 -19.65 -15.31 3.68
N ARG A 7 -18.39 -15.10 4.07
CA ARG A 7 -17.24 -15.90 3.67
C ARG A 7 -16.34 -16.16 4.86
N LYS A 8 -15.56 -17.23 4.78
CA LYS A 8 -14.54 -17.55 5.78
C LYS A 8 -13.21 -16.94 5.35
N CYS A 9 -12.49 -16.32 6.28
CA CYS A 9 -11.15 -15.84 6.03
C CYS A 9 -10.19 -17.03 5.86
N GLU A 10 -9.37 -17.04 4.82
CA GLU A 10 -8.40 -18.12 4.59
C GLU A 10 -7.26 -18.16 5.63
N ARG A 11 -7.06 -17.06 6.38
CA ARG A 11 -5.99 -16.97 7.38
C ARG A 11 -6.42 -17.31 8.80
N CYS A 12 -7.53 -16.72 9.25
CA CYS A 12 -8.00 -16.86 10.62
C CYS A 12 -9.26 -17.74 10.73
N GLY A 13 -9.84 -18.18 9.62
CA GLY A 13 -11.04 -19.04 9.60
C GLY A 13 -12.34 -18.36 10.02
N LEU A 14 -12.28 -17.10 10.46
CA LEU A 14 -13.44 -16.36 10.96
C LEU A 14 -14.44 -16.05 9.84
N PRO A 15 -15.75 -16.17 10.09
CA PRO A 15 -16.79 -15.74 9.18
C PRO A 15 -16.82 -14.20 9.12
N PHE A 16 -16.83 -13.64 7.91
CA PHE A 16 -16.92 -12.20 7.68
C PHE A 16 -17.80 -11.88 6.47
N ARG A 17 -18.30 -10.65 6.42
CA ARG A 17 -19.17 -10.16 5.35
C ARG A 17 -18.33 -9.44 4.30
N ALA A 18 -18.22 -10.02 3.10
CA ALA A 18 -17.55 -9.42 1.94
C ALA A 18 -18.59 -8.92 0.93
N ARG A 19 -18.26 -7.90 0.14
CA ARG A 19 -19.14 -7.47 -0.95
C ARG A 19 -19.08 -8.49 -2.10
N ALA A 20 -20.23 -8.87 -2.63
CA ALA A 20 -20.34 -9.82 -3.75
C ALA A 20 -19.56 -9.38 -4.99
N ALA A 21 -19.47 -8.07 -5.23
CA ALA A 21 -18.71 -7.50 -6.35
C ALA A 21 -17.19 -7.75 -6.20
N ASP A 22 -16.65 -7.57 -5.00
CA ASP A 22 -15.25 -7.84 -4.70
C ASP A 22 -14.96 -9.35 -4.81
N VAL A 23 -15.86 -10.20 -4.30
CA VAL A 23 -15.74 -11.66 -4.40
C VAL A 23 -15.71 -12.14 -5.85
N LYS A 24 -16.57 -11.59 -6.72
CA LYS A 24 -16.58 -11.90 -8.16
C LYS A 24 -15.27 -11.53 -8.86
N ARG A 25 -14.58 -10.50 -8.37
CA ARG A 25 -13.31 -10.03 -8.92
C ARG A 25 -12.10 -10.81 -8.35
N GLY A 26 -12.33 -11.78 -7.46
CA GLY A 26 -11.28 -12.52 -6.74
C GLY A 26 -10.74 -11.82 -5.50
N TRP A 27 -11.41 -10.76 -5.04
CA TRP A 27 -11.07 -10.00 -3.83
C TRP A 27 -11.91 -10.47 -2.64
N GLY A 28 -11.53 -10.09 -1.41
CA GLY A 28 -12.26 -10.53 -0.21
C GLY A 28 -11.90 -11.95 0.24
N ARG A 29 -10.60 -12.27 0.25
CA ARG A 29 -10.02 -13.51 0.79
C ARG A 29 -9.74 -13.44 2.31
N PHE A 30 -9.63 -12.21 2.83
CA PHE A 30 -9.26 -11.92 4.21
C PHE A 30 -10.27 -10.98 4.88
N CYS A 31 -10.53 -11.20 6.17
CA CYS A 31 -11.49 -10.40 6.95
C CYS A 31 -10.98 -9.00 7.32
N SER A 32 -9.66 -8.78 7.31
CA SER A 32 -9.06 -7.54 7.81
C SER A 32 -7.79 -7.19 7.04
N LYS A 33 -7.46 -5.89 7.01
CA LYS A 33 -6.21 -5.39 6.40
C LYS A 33 -4.98 -6.03 7.03
N SER A 34 -5.00 -6.34 8.32
CA SER A 34 -3.92 -7.06 9.03
C SER A 34 -3.73 -8.49 8.53
N CYS A 35 -4.83 -9.22 8.29
CA CYS A 35 -4.77 -10.58 7.74
C CYS A 35 -4.18 -10.60 6.33
N LYS A 36 -4.55 -9.60 5.51
CA LYS A 36 -3.97 -9.39 4.17
C LYS A 36 -2.49 -8.98 4.25
N ALA A 37 -2.16 -8.01 5.11
CA ALA A 37 -0.81 -7.46 5.24
C ALA A 37 0.20 -8.52 5.65
N GLY A 38 -0.09 -9.34 6.66
CA GLY A 38 0.87 -10.39 7.04
C GLY A 38 0.95 -11.55 6.02
N ALA A 39 0.05 -11.65 5.03
CA ALA A 39 0.19 -12.58 3.91
C ALA A 39 1.09 -11.98 2.82
N GLN A 40 1.26 -10.65 2.82
CA GLN A 40 2.13 -9.89 1.92
C GLN A 40 3.41 -9.39 2.61
N ALA A 41 3.70 -9.82 3.85
CA ALA A 41 4.85 -9.38 4.65
C ALA A 41 6.20 -9.95 4.16
N GLY A 42 6.37 -10.05 2.84
CA GLY A 42 7.64 -10.34 2.19
C GLY A 42 8.33 -9.10 1.62
N HIS A 43 7.82 -7.89 1.86
CA HIS A 43 8.48 -6.66 1.39
C HIS A 43 8.01 -5.43 2.18
N GLN A 44 9.00 -4.63 2.54
CA GLN A 44 8.91 -3.22 2.93
C GLN A 44 8.81 -2.93 4.43
N GLU A 45 9.91 -3.26 5.12
CA GLU A 45 10.47 -2.34 6.08
C GLU A 45 10.66 -0.98 5.37
N ARG A 46 9.73 -0.04 5.59
CA ARG A 46 10.09 1.37 5.44
C ARG A 46 10.90 1.69 6.68
N GLN A 47 12.22 1.58 6.58
CA GLN A 47 13.13 2.28 7.48
C GLN A 47 12.90 3.77 7.25
N ASP A 48 11.89 4.33 7.91
CA ASP A 48 11.88 5.76 8.22
C ASP A 48 12.59 5.92 9.57
N SER A 49 13.87 5.56 9.56
CA SER A 49 14.81 5.77 10.65
C SER A 49 15.77 6.89 10.25
N ASP A 50 15.28 7.89 9.53
CA ASP A 50 16.04 9.10 9.27
C ASP A 50 15.14 10.27 9.64
N THR A 51 15.21 10.65 10.92
CA THR A 51 14.94 12.03 11.30
C THR A 51 15.60 12.92 10.24
N PRO A 52 14.84 13.73 9.48
CA PRO A 52 15.44 14.60 8.48
C PRO A 52 16.18 15.69 9.25
N THR A 53 17.42 15.41 9.63
CA THR A 53 18.29 16.43 10.18
C THR A 53 18.67 17.25 8.97
N PHE A 54 17.97 18.37 8.79
CA PHE A 54 18.23 19.42 7.81
C PHE A 54 19.58 20.09 8.11
N SER A 55 20.66 19.31 8.15
CA SER A 55 22.01 19.79 8.45
C SER A 55 22.75 20.26 7.20
N ASN A 56 22.24 19.96 5.99
CA ASN A 56 22.92 20.30 4.73
C ASN A 56 21.99 21.02 3.74
N ALA A 57 21.40 22.12 4.19
CA ALA A 57 20.64 23.06 3.38
C ALA A 57 21.43 23.72 2.23
N HIS A 58 22.76 23.57 2.20
CA HIS A 58 23.64 24.20 1.21
C HIS A 58 23.90 23.34 -0.04
N GLN A 59 23.37 22.11 -0.12
CA GLN A 59 23.56 21.22 -1.27
C GLN A 59 22.54 21.40 -2.40
N PHE A 60 21.60 22.34 -2.27
CA PHE A 60 20.84 22.85 -3.41
C PHE A 60 21.73 23.82 -4.21
N SER A 61 22.75 23.28 -4.87
CA SER A 61 23.47 24.02 -5.89
C SER A 61 22.48 24.38 -6.99
N ASN A 62 22.25 25.67 -7.22
CA ASN A 62 21.54 26.20 -8.38
C ASN A 62 22.33 25.85 -9.64
N TYR A 63 22.29 24.60 -10.09
CA TYR A 63 22.59 24.24 -11.47
C TYR A 63 21.27 24.26 -12.21
N ASP A 64 21.00 25.40 -12.83
CA ASP A 64 19.93 25.57 -13.80
C ASP A 64 20.04 24.42 -14.82
N HIS A 65 19.05 23.53 -14.83
CA HIS A 65 18.98 22.48 -15.83
C HIS A 65 18.47 23.16 -17.10
N ASP A 66 19.42 23.62 -17.91
CA ASP A 66 19.19 24.32 -19.17
C ASP A 66 18.47 23.36 -20.15
N CYS A 67 17.14 23.32 -20.03
CA CYS A 67 16.26 22.65 -20.96
C CYS A 67 16.03 23.60 -22.14
N ASN A 68 17.07 23.82 -22.96
CA ASN A 68 16.89 24.31 -24.32
C ASN A 68 17.53 23.33 -25.31
N LYS A 69 16.73 22.33 -25.69
CA LYS A 69 16.99 21.49 -26.86
C LYS A 69 15.73 21.53 -27.75
N ASP A 70 15.96 21.99 -28.98
CA ASP A 70 15.12 21.85 -30.18
C ASP A 70 14.09 22.95 -30.52
N GLN A 71 14.54 24.13 -31.00
CA GLN A 71 14.50 24.59 -32.42
C GLN A 71 14.86 26.06 -32.57
#